data_AF-A0A438KIZ9-F1
#
_entry.id   AF-A0A438KIZ9-F1
#
_cell.length_a   1.000
_cell.length_b   1.000
_cell.length_c   1.000
_cell.angle_alpha   90.00
_cell.angle_beta   90.00
_cell.angle_gamma   90.00
#
_symmetry.space_group_name_H-M   'P 1'
#
loop_
_entity.id
_entity.type
_entity.pdbx_description
1 polymer ?
#
loop_
_entity_poly.entity_id
_entity_poly.type
_entity_poly.pdbx_seq_one_letter_code
_entity_poly.pdbx_strand_id
1 'polypeptide(L)' 'MDGGEVAGGASPSSAESSFRELDDVFLQTQTRIWLGEVLQTRLDEHLNISDLLADGELL' A
#
# COMPACT_ATOMS: atom_id res chain seq x y z
N MET A 1 22.48 9.20 48.02
CA MET A 1 21.36 10.16 47.87
C MET A 1 21.96 11.34 47.14
N ASP A 2 21.71 11.62 45.87
CA ASP A 2 20.69 11.17 44.93
C ASP A 2 21.33 11.34 43.54
N GLY A 3 21.36 10.28 42.75
CA GLY A 3 21.87 10.29 41.40
C GLY A 3 20.81 9.62 40.54
N GLY A 4 19.91 10.44 40.00
CA GLY A 4 18.77 9.98 39.23
C GLY A 4 18.32 11.03 38.23
N GLU A 5 19.11 11.25 37.19
CA GLU A 5 18.61 11.81 35.94
C GLU A 5 17.54 10.84 35.41
N VAL A 6 16.27 11.14 35.68
CA VAL A 6 15.15 10.53 34.96
C VAL A 6 15.13 11.17 33.58
N ALA A 7 15.91 10.55 32.67
CA ALA A 7 15.78 10.73 31.24
C ALA A 7 14.29 10.74 30.92
N GLY A 8 13.82 11.90 30.42
CA GLY A 8 12.45 12.08 29.98
C GLY A 8 12.06 10.87 29.16
N GLY A 9 11.00 10.19 29.59
CA GLY A 9 10.45 9.04 28.90
C GLY A 9 10.06 9.46 27.50
N ALA A 10 11.02 9.39 26.58
CA ALA A 10 10.75 9.24 25.18
C ALA A 10 10.10 7.86 25.09
N SER A 11 8.78 7.85 25.22
CA SER A 11 7.98 6.76 24.66
C SER A 11 8.55 6.55 23.27
N PRO A 12 9.07 5.36 22.93
CA PRO A 12 9.37 5.09 21.54
C PRO A 12 8.02 5.26 20.85
N SER A 13 7.88 6.32 20.07
CA SER A 13 6.77 6.42 19.13
C SER A 13 7.05 5.41 18.02
N SER A 14 7.05 4.13 18.39
CA SER A 14 6.86 2.99 17.52
C SER A 14 5.38 2.94 17.17
N ALA A 15 4.86 4.05 16.64
CA ALA A 15 3.98 3.93 15.50
C ALA A 15 4.89 3.48 14.35
N GLU A 16 5.35 2.23 14.40
CA GLU A 16 5.56 1.49 13.18
C GLU A 16 4.19 1.55 12.54
N SER A 17 4.04 2.50 11.61
CA SER A 17 2.80 2.70 10.91
C SER A 17 2.44 1.32 10.42
N SER A 18 1.34 0.75 10.89
CA SER A 18 0.75 -0.46 10.32
C SER A 18 0.20 -0.15 8.92
N PHE A 19 0.90 0.69 8.17
CA PHE A 19 0.89 0.72 6.74
C PHE A 19 1.34 -0.68 6.35
N ARG A 20 0.39 -1.51 5.94
CA ARG A 20 0.73 -2.75 5.25
C ARG A 20 1.66 -2.31 4.13
N GLU A 21 2.89 -2.79 4.17
CA GLU A 21 3.82 -2.62 3.06
C GLU A 21 3.03 -2.99 1.81
N LEU A 22 2.81 -2.00 0.94
CA LEU A 22 1.96 -2.15 -0.23
C LEU A 22 2.73 -3.04 -1.20
N ASP A 23 2.57 -4.35 -1.05
CA ASP A 23 3.20 -5.31 -1.92
C ASP A 23 2.56 -5.22 -3.33
N ASP A 24 3.34 -5.59 -4.34
CA ASP A 24 2.93 -5.48 -5.74
C ASP A 24 1.64 -6.27 -6.03
N VAL A 25 1.41 -7.39 -5.32
CA VAL A 25 0.21 -8.21 -5.49
C VAL A 25 -1.01 -7.45 -4.95
N PHE A 26 -0.89 -6.80 -3.81
CA PHE A 26 -1.93 -5.94 -3.27
C PHE A 26 -2.24 -4.77 -4.22
N LEU A 27 -1.21 -4.04 -4.69
CA LEU A 27 -1.39 -2.92 -5.60
C LEU A 27 -2.04 -3.35 -6.91
N GLN A 28 -1.59 -4.43 -7.53
CA GLN A 28 -2.22 -4.96 -8.74
C GLN A 28 -3.68 -5.35 -8.49
N THR A 29 -3.98 -5.97 -7.35
CA THR A 29 -5.35 -6.36 -7.00
C THR A 29 -6.25 -5.15 -6.83
N GLN A 30 -5.80 -4.12 -6.10
CA GLN A 30 -6.58 -2.91 -5.90
C GLN A 30 -6.80 -2.15 -7.21
N THR A 31 -5.75 -1.99 -8.03
CA THR A 31 -5.87 -1.32 -9.33
C THR A 31 -6.79 -2.07 -10.27
N ARG A 32 -6.76 -3.41 -10.27
CA ARG A 32 -7.70 -4.22 -11.08
C ARG A 32 -9.15 -3.97 -10.71
N ILE A 33 -9.46 -3.96 -9.42
CA ILE A 33 -10.84 -3.72 -8.93
C ILE A 33 -11.28 -2.33 -9.37
N TRP A 34 -10.47 -1.31 -9.07
CA TRP A 34 -10.76 0.07 -9.44
C TRP A 34 -10.96 0.25 -10.95
N LEU A 35 -10.07 -0.31 -11.77
CA LEU A 35 -10.15 -0.18 -13.22
C LEU A 35 -11.38 -0.89 -13.81
N GLY A 36 -11.74 -2.06 -13.27
CA GLY A 36 -12.97 -2.75 -13.66
C GLY A 36 -14.22 -1.92 -13.37
N GLU A 37 -14.27 -1.25 -12.22
CA GLU A 37 -15.38 -0.36 -11.87
C GLU A 37 -15.44 0.88 -12.78
N VAL A 38 -14.30 1.54 -13.03
CA VAL A 38 -14.22 2.75 -13.87
C VAL A 38 -14.62 2.45 -15.32
N LEU A 39 -14.16 1.33 -15.86
CA LEU A 39 -14.46 0.92 -17.23
C LEU A 39 -15.81 0.18 -17.35
N GLN A 40 -16.52 -0.04 -16.24
CA GLN A 40 -17.76 -0.83 -16.16
C GLN A 40 -17.60 -2.22 -16.80
N THR A 41 -16.44 -2.85 -16.59
CA THR A 41 -16.08 -4.14 -17.15
C THR A 41 -15.52 -5.09 -16.08
N ARG A 42 -15.45 -6.38 -16.39
CA ARG A 42 -14.76 -7.35 -15.54
C ARG A 42 -13.39 -7.65 -16.13
N LEU A 43 -12.35 -7.34 -15.35
CA LEU A 43 -10.97 -7.70 -15.67
C LEU A 43 -10.65 -9.07 -15.09
N ASP A 44 -9.95 -9.89 -15.86
CA ASP A 44 -9.57 -11.25 -15.47
C ASP A 44 -8.61 -11.23 -14.26
N GLU A 45 -8.75 -12.20 -13.36
CA GLU A 45 -7.92 -12.26 -12.14
C GLU A 45 -6.46 -12.65 -12.42
N HIS A 46 -6.19 -13.28 -13.56
CA HIS A 46 -4.86 -13.62 -14.04
C HIS A 46 -4.26 -12.54 -14.94
N LEU A 47 -5.02 -11.50 -15.29
CA LEU A 47 -4.51 -10.38 -16.06
C LEU A 47 -3.55 -9.55 -15.19
N ASN A 48 -2.33 -9.38 -15.69
CA ASN A 48 -1.33 -8.49 -15.09
C ASN A 48 -1.65 -7.04 -15.47
N ILE A 49 -1.88 -6.22 -14.46
CA ILE A 49 -2.29 -4.83 -14.66
C ILE A 49 -1.16 -3.98 -15.25
N SER A 50 0.09 -4.31 -14.95
CA SER A 50 1.23 -3.56 -15.48
C SER A 50 1.34 -3.73 -17.00
N ASP A 51 1.08 -4.94 -17.51
CA ASP A 51 1.08 -5.22 -18.94
C ASP A 51 -0.09 -4.53 -19.66
N LEU A 52 -1.27 -4.52 -19.02
CA LEU A 52 -2.46 -3.83 -19.55
C LEU A 52 -2.28 -2.30 -19.63
N LEU A 53 -1.53 -1.71 -18.70
CA LEU A 53 -1.30 -0.27 -18.67
C LEU A 53 -0.03 0.16 -19.43
N ALA A 54 0.77 -0.80 -19.94
CA ALA A 54 2.07 -0.52 -20.54
C ALA A 54 1.98 0.26 -21.86
N ASP A 55 0.91 0.06 -22.62
CA ASP A 55 0.69 0.79 -23.88
C ASP A 55 0.20 2.23 -23.67
N GLY A 56 -0.37 2.53 -22.51
CA GLY A 56 -0.83 3.86 -22.12
C GLY A 56 -2.17 4.30 -22.73
N GLU A 57 -2.87 3.48 -23.52
CA GLU A 57 -4.18 3.82 -24.08
C GLU A 57 -5.26 3.96 -23.01
N LEU A 58 -5.08 3.29 -21.87
CA LEU A 58 -6.00 3.30 -20.73
C LEU A 58 -5.68 4.38 -19.67
N LEU A 59 -4.63 5.18 -19.86
CA LEU A 59 -4.17 6.22 -18.94
C LEU A 59 -4.59 7.62 -19.41
#